data_AF-A0ABD5SIA8-F1
#
_entry.id   AF-A0ABD5SIA8-F1
#
_cell.length_a   1.000
_cell.length_b   1.000
_cell.length_c   1.000
_cell.angle_alpha   90.00
_cell.angle_beta   90.00
_cell.angle_gamma   90.00
#
_symmetry.space_group_name_H-M   'P 1'
#
loop_
_entity.id
_entity.type
_entity.pdbx_description
1 polymer ?
#
loop_
_entity_poly.entity_id
_entity_poly.type
_entity_poly.pdbx_seq_one_letter_code
_entity_poly.pdbx_strand_id
1 'polypeptide(L)'
;AELAKILPLQVIYSETFELLVGGPLERRQFLDWLVFHVKHEFLPAWRQARQALKQRNTLLRSGRINADLLAPWDIELARNAETLHLLREEVFNLFNQELALLLQDLPALTSVNISYFGGWEEGVSLAEILRQNFARDGQLGHTSAGPHRADLKLRLGKMPAAEVLSRGQQKLFVCALRICAGRVFKQLTGND
;
A
#
# COMPACT_ATOMS: atom_id res chain seq x y z
N ALA A 1 -15.63 -9.93 8.33
CA ALA A 1 -15.23 -8.50 8.44
C ALA A 1 -15.57 -7.91 9.80
N GLU A 2 -16.66 -8.32 10.46
CA GLU A 2 -16.98 -7.89 11.84
C GLU A 2 -15.91 -8.30 12.86
N LEU A 3 -15.43 -9.54 12.84
CA LEU A 3 -14.41 -10.01 13.80
C LEU A 3 -13.12 -9.16 13.77
N ALA A 4 -12.65 -8.79 12.57
CA ALA A 4 -11.44 -7.99 12.39
C ALA A 4 -11.56 -6.57 12.94
N LYS A 5 -12.79 -6.05 13.12
CA LYS A 5 -13.02 -4.73 13.74
C LYS A 5 -12.94 -4.77 15.26
N ILE A 6 -13.13 -5.94 15.88
CA ILE A 6 -13.26 -6.09 17.33
C ILE A 6 -11.93 -6.50 17.99
N LEU A 7 -11.02 -7.13 17.23
CA LEU A 7 -9.73 -7.59 17.74
C LEU A 7 -8.57 -7.22 16.79
N PRO A 8 -7.95 -6.04 16.97
CA PRO A 8 -6.80 -5.60 16.19
C PRO A 8 -5.53 -6.36 16.62
N LEU A 9 -5.42 -7.63 16.25
CA LEU A 9 -4.29 -8.48 16.61
C LEU A 9 -3.13 -8.33 15.61
N GLN A 10 -1.92 -8.05 16.12
CA GLN A 10 -0.68 -8.21 15.35
C GLN A 10 0.10 -9.42 15.83
N VAL A 11 0.32 -10.38 14.93
CA VAL A 11 1.10 -11.59 15.20
C VAL A 11 2.50 -11.42 14.60
N ILE A 12 3.53 -11.69 15.41
CA ILE A 12 4.92 -11.76 14.95
C ILE A 12 5.33 -13.23 14.90
N TYR A 13 5.60 -13.72 13.70
CA TYR A 13 5.98 -15.10 13.42
C TYR A 13 6.90 -15.15 12.19
N SER A 14 7.31 -16.34 11.76
CA SER A 14 8.32 -16.50 10.71
C SER A 14 8.00 -15.77 9.39
N GLU A 15 6.73 -15.70 8.99
CA GLU A 15 6.29 -15.03 7.76
C GLU A 15 6.19 -13.51 7.90
N THR A 16 6.23 -12.96 9.13
CA THR A 16 6.25 -11.49 9.33
C THR A 16 7.46 -10.84 8.65
N PHE A 17 8.50 -11.64 8.40
CA PHE A 17 9.69 -11.26 7.67
C PHE A 17 9.43 -10.91 6.19
N GLU A 18 8.35 -11.45 5.59
CA GLU A 18 7.92 -11.13 4.22
C GLU A 18 7.59 -9.64 4.04
N LEU A 19 7.32 -8.91 5.12
CA LEU A 19 7.19 -7.45 5.07
C LEU A 19 8.44 -6.76 4.51
N LEU A 20 9.62 -7.33 4.79
CA LEU A 20 10.89 -6.77 4.36
C LEU A 20 11.43 -7.45 3.09
N VAL A 21 11.39 -8.77 3.00
CA VAL A 21 11.98 -9.53 1.88
C VAL A 21 10.99 -9.90 0.79
N GLY A 22 9.70 -9.84 1.09
CA GLY A 22 8.64 -10.21 0.18
C GLY A 22 8.35 -9.13 -0.87
N GLY A 23 7.34 -9.40 -1.69
CA GLY A 23 6.93 -8.49 -2.76
C GLY A 23 6.16 -7.26 -2.26
N PRO A 24 5.84 -6.32 -3.17
CA PRO A 24 5.00 -5.15 -2.88
C PRO A 24 3.62 -5.49 -2.28
N LEU A 25 3.12 -6.72 -2.52
CA LEU A 25 1.85 -7.17 -1.95
C LEU A 25 1.87 -7.16 -0.43
N GLU A 26 2.93 -7.71 0.18
CA GLU A 26 3.07 -7.84 1.63
C GLU A 26 3.12 -6.47 2.30
N ARG A 27 3.93 -5.56 1.74
CA ARG A 27 4.05 -4.17 2.21
C ARG A 27 2.76 -3.38 2.06
N ARG A 28 2.06 -3.56 0.95
CA ARG A 28 0.75 -2.92 0.74
C ARG A 28 -0.31 -3.50 1.68
N GLN A 29 -0.32 -4.81 1.93
CA GLN A 29 -1.24 -5.43 2.89
C GLN A 29 -0.98 -4.95 4.32
N PHE A 30 0.29 -4.74 4.69
CA PHE A 30 0.65 -4.13 5.97
C PHE A 30 0.08 -2.72 6.12
N LEU A 31 0.25 -1.86 5.10
CA LEU A 31 -0.33 -0.52 5.13
C LEU A 31 -1.87 -0.57 5.11
N ASP A 32 -2.45 -1.41 4.26
CA ASP A 32 -3.90 -1.58 4.14
C ASP A 32 -4.51 -2.07 5.46
N TRP A 33 -3.82 -2.92 6.21
CA TRP A 33 -4.22 -3.33 7.55
C TRP A 33 -4.30 -2.11 8.47
N LEU A 34 -3.25 -1.27 8.51
CA LEU A 34 -3.23 -0.11 9.39
C LEU A 34 -4.34 0.89 9.03
N VAL A 35 -4.50 1.19 7.74
CA VAL A 35 -5.52 2.13 7.24
C VAL A 35 -6.93 1.59 7.49
N PHE A 36 -7.18 0.29 7.26
CA PHE A 36 -8.49 -0.33 7.46
C PHE A 36 -9.01 -0.18 8.89
N HIS A 37 -8.14 -0.29 9.89
CA HIS A 37 -8.54 -0.21 11.29
C HIS A 37 -8.81 1.23 11.75
N VAL A 38 -8.28 2.24 11.06
CA VAL A 38 -8.34 3.64 11.48
C VAL A 38 -9.21 4.52 10.58
N LYS A 39 -9.51 4.10 9.35
CA LYS A 39 -10.35 4.85 8.38
C LYS A 39 -11.53 4.00 7.90
N HIS A 40 -12.73 4.34 8.34
CA HIS A 40 -13.94 3.61 7.98
C HIS A 40 -14.26 3.64 6.47
N GLU A 41 -13.87 4.70 5.76
CA GLU A 41 -14.06 4.84 4.31
C GLU A 41 -13.18 3.89 3.48
N PHE A 42 -12.12 3.33 4.08
CA PHE A 42 -11.14 2.51 3.36
C PHE A 42 -11.76 1.26 2.73
N LEU A 43 -12.55 0.50 3.49
CA LEU A 43 -13.10 -0.77 3.01
C LEU A 43 -14.06 -0.60 1.83
N PRO A 44 -15.04 0.33 1.86
CA PRO A 44 -15.85 0.64 0.69
C PRO A 44 -15.02 1.02 -0.52
N ALA A 45 -14.09 1.98 -0.39
CA ALA A 45 -13.24 2.43 -1.51
C ALA A 45 -12.38 1.28 -2.07
N TRP A 46 -11.80 0.45 -1.20
CA TRP A 46 -10.99 -0.70 -1.59
C TRP A 46 -11.78 -1.73 -2.39
N ARG A 47 -13.01 -2.05 -1.95
CA ARG A 47 -13.88 -2.99 -2.65
C ARG A 47 -14.24 -2.47 -4.04
N GLN A 48 -14.59 -1.19 -4.16
CA GLN A 48 -14.97 -0.60 -5.44
C GLN A 48 -13.78 -0.49 -6.39
N ALA A 49 -12.61 -0.04 -5.92
CA ALA A 49 -11.40 0.00 -6.74
C ALA A 49 -11.01 -1.41 -7.22
N ARG A 50 -11.08 -2.43 -6.35
CA ARG A 50 -10.78 -3.82 -6.72
C ARG A 50 -11.76 -4.37 -7.77
N GLN A 51 -13.05 -4.06 -7.63
CA GLN A 51 -14.06 -4.50 -8.58
C GLN A 51 -13.88 -3.81 -9.94
N ALA A 52 -13.72 -2.49 -9.98
CA ALA A 52 -13.49 -1.74 -11.21
C ALA A 52 -12.22 -2.22 -11.92
N LEU A 53 -11.12 -2.41 -11.20
CA LEU A 53 -9.88 -2.98 -11.74
C LEU A 53 -10.07 -4.38 -12.33
N LYS A 54 -10.84 -5.24 -11.67
CA LYS A 54 -11.13 -6.59 -12.17
C LYS A 54 -11.92 -6.55 -13.48
N GLN A 55 -12.94 -5.69 -13.56
CA GLN A 55 -13.76 -5.54 -14.76
C GLN A 55 -12.94 -4.96 -15.91
N ARG A 56 -12.19 -3.88 -15.63
CA ARG A 56 -11.24 -3.28 -16.58
C ARG A 56 -10.26 -4.31 -17.15
N ASN A 57 -9.58 -5.08 -16.28
CA ASN A 57 -8.64 -6.12 -16.71
C ASN A 57 -9.31 -7.29 -17.46
N THR A 58 -10.60 -7.51 -17.26
CA THR A 58 -11.34 -8.52 -18.04
C THR A 58 -11.58 -8.01 -19.46
N LEU A 59 -11.98 -6.75 -19.61
CA LEU A 59 -12.15 -6.11 -20.91
C LEU A 59 -10.82 -6.01 -21.69
N LEU A 60 -9.72 -5.62 -21.03
CA LEU A 60 -8.41 -5.54 -21.66
C LEU A 60 -7.95 -6.90 -22.24
N ARG A 61 -8.21 -8.01 -21.53
CA ARG A 61 -7.87 -9.37 -22.01
C ARG A 61 -8.75 -9.88 -23.14
N SER A 62 -9.92 -9.28 -23.36
CA SER A 62 -10.85 -9.72 -24.40
C SER A 62 -10.37 -9.40 -25.83
N GLY A 63 -9.34 -8.57 -25.99
CA GLY A 63 -8.76 -8.18 -27.29
C GLY A 63 -9.62 -7.21 -28.09
N ARG A 64 -10.90 -7.02 -27.75
CA ARG A 64 -11.80 -5.99 -28.31
C ARG A 64 -11.83 -4.77 -27.40
N ILE A 65 -10.71 -4.05 -27.37
CA ILE A 65 -10.54 -2.88 -26.51
C ILE A 65 -11.40 -1.74 -27.07
N ASN A 66 -12.51 -1.47 -26.40
CA ASN A 66 -13.40 -0.35 -26.71
C ASN A 66 -13.34 0.66 -25.56
N ALA A 67 -12.99 1.91 -25.87
CA ALA A 67 -12.90 3.00 -24.89
C ALA A 67 -14.22 3.25 -24.16
N ASP A 68 -15.35 3.15 -24.86
CA ASP A 68 -16.69 3.36 -24.28
C ASP A 68 -17.04 2.27 -23.26
N LEU A 69 -16.56 1.05 -23.47
CA LEU A 69 -16.76 -0.06 -22.52
C LEU A 69 -15.85 0.07 -21.29
N LEU A 70 -14.68 0.69 -21.43
CA LEU A 70 -13.72 0.90 -20.34
C LEU A 70 -14.07 2.14 -19.51
N ALA A 71 -14.65 3.18 -20.11
CA ALA A 71 -14.88 4.47 -19.47
C ALA A 71 -15.60 4.41 -18.11
N PRO A 72 -16.68 3.60 -17.90
CA PRO A 72 -17.32 3.50 -16.59
C PRO A 72 -16.36 2.97 -15.51
N TRP A 73 -15.54 1.98 -15.88
CA TRP A 73 -14.58 1.36 -14.96
C TRP A 73 -13.37 2.26 -14.71
N ASP A 74 -12.96 3.07 -15.70
CA ASP A 74 -11.90 4.05 -15.53
C ASP A 74 -12.31 5.14 -14.53
N ILE A 75 -13.55 5.64 -14.62
CA ILE A 75 -14.11 6.62 -13.68
C ILE A 75 -14.19 6.04 -12.27
N GLU A 76 -14.77 4.84 -12.12
CA GLU A 76 -14.87 4.20 -10.81
C GLU A 76 -13.49 3.87 -10.21
N LEU A 77 -12.57 3.35 -11.02
CA LEU A 77 -11.22 3.03 -10.57
C LEU A 77 -10.48 4.30 -10.14
N ALA A 78 -10.49 5.36 -10.95
CA ALA A 78 -9.82 6.62 -10.63
C ALA A 78 -10.32 7.22 -9.31
N ARG A 79 -11.65 7.37 -9.18
CA ARG A 79 -12.26 7.97 -7.98
C ARG A 79 -11.89 7.21 -6.70
N ASN A 80 -12.06 5.89 -6.70
CA ASN A 80 -11.81 5.09 -5.51
C ASN A 80 -10.30 4.93 -5.25
N ALA A 81 -9.46 4.90 -6.29
CA ALA A 81 -8.01 4.86 -6.12
C ALA A 81 -7.45 6.13 -5.49
N GLU A 82 -7.91 7.32 -5.92
CA GLU A 82 -7.50 8.59 -5.32
C GLU A 82 -7.92 8.67 -3.86
N THR A 83 -9.13 8.21 -3.53
CA THR A 83 -9.57 8.07 -2.13
C THR A 83 -8.63 7.16 -1.34
N LEU A 84 -8.29 5.98 -1.87
CA LEU A 84 -7.37 5.05 -1.21
C LEU A 84 -5.97 5.64 -1.03
N HIS A 85 -5.48 6.40 -2.00
CA HIS A 85 -4.18 7.04 -1.95
C HIS A 85 -4.12 8.08 -0.83
N LEU A 86 -5.12 8.96 -0.74
CA LEU A 86 -5.19 9.95 0.33
C LEU A 86 -5.26 9.31 1.72
N LEU A 87 -6.10 8.29 1.91
CA LEU A 87 -6.21 7.58 3.19
C LEU A 87 -4.90 6.87 3.57
N ARG A 88 -4.22 6.28 2.59
CA ARG A 88 -2.92 5.60 2.79
C ARG A 88 -1.83 6.60 3.12
N GLU A 89 -1.76 7.72 2.39
CA GLU A 89 -0.76 8.75 2.60
C GLU A 89 -0.89 9.39 3.98
N GLU A 90 -2.12 9.73 4.40
CA GLU A 90 -2.37 10.32 5.72
C GLU A 90 -1.86 9.41 6.85
N VAL A 91 -2.25 8.13 6.81
CA VAL A 91 -1.85 7.14 7.82
C VAL A 91 -0.36 6.82 7.72
N PHE A 92 0.19 6.77 6.50
CA PHE A 92 1.61 6.54 6.30
C PHE A 92 2.45 7.68 6.88
N ASN A 93 2.03 8.94 6.73
CA ASN A 93 2.77 10.08 7.26
C ASN A 93 2.87 10.03 8.78
N LEU A 94 1.78 9.70 9.47
CA LEU A 94 1.81 9.48 10.92
C LEU A 94 2.70 8.29 11.29
N PHE A 95 2.56 7.17 10.58
CA PHE A 95 3.40 5.99 10.78
C PHE A 95 4.89 6.29 10.59
N ASN A 96 5.25 7.08 9.58
CA ASN A 96 6.63 7.40 9.28
C ASN A 96 7.24 8.31 10.36
N GLN A 97 6.46 9.24 10.92
CA GLN A 97 6.89 10.08 12.05
C GLN A 97 7.13 9.24 13.31
N GLU A 98 6.17 8.39 13.69
CA GLU A 98 6.30 7.50 14.84
C GLU A 98 7.45 6.49 14.68
N LEU A 99 7.65 5.98 13.48
CA LEU A 99 8.76 5.07 13.20
C LEU A 99 10.09 5.80 13.33
N ALA A 100 10.20 7.02 12.82
CA ALA A 100 11.43 7.80 12.92
C ALA A 100 11.84 8.02 14.39
N LEU A 101 10.87 8.27 15.28
CA LEU A 101 11.12 8.35 16.73
C LEU A 101 11.59 7.00 17.29
N LEU A 102 10.90 5.91 16.97
CA LEU A 102 11.26 4.56 17.44
C LEU A 102 12.66 4.12 16.98
N LEU A 103 13.08 4.52 15.78
CA LEU A 103 14.39 4.15 15.24
C LEU A 103 15.56 4.92 15.89
N GLN A 104 15.31 6.05 16.58
CA GLN A 104 16.37 6.77 17.31
C GLN A 104 16.99 5.90 18.41
N ASP A 105 16.17 5.04 19.04
CA ASP A 105 16.59 4.09 20.07
C ASP A 105 17.27 2.83 19.50
N LEU A 106 17.36 2.71 18.17
CA LEU A 106 17.90 1.55 17.46
C LEU A 106 19.04 1.98 16.53
N PRO A 107 20.26 2.23 17.05
CA PRO A 107 21.40 2.77 16.27
C PRO A 107 21.73 1.96 15.01
N ALA A 108 21.46 0.65 15.02
CA ALA A 108 21.69 -0.23 13.89
C ALA A 108 20.73 0.01 12.70
N LEU A 109 19.67 0.80 12.89
CA LEU A 109 18.57 1.01 11.93
C LEU A 109 18.29 2.49 11.64
N THR A 110 19.00 3.43 12.25
CA THR A 110 18.76 4.89 12.11
C THR A 110 18.88 5.39 10.67
N SER A 111 19.66 4.72 9.82
CA SER A 111 19.83 5.07 8.40
C SER A 111 18.77 4.49 7.48
N VAL A 112 17.80 3.71 8.00
CA VAL A 112 16.73 3.13 7.19
C VAL A 112 15.63 4.16 6.99
N ASN A 113 15.29 4.42 5.73
CA ASN A 113 14.20 5.29 5.33
C ASN A 113 13.06 4.49 4.70
N ILE A 114 11.83 4.95 4.95
CA ILE A 114 10.63 4.43 4.30
C ILE A 114 9.98 5.54 3.49
N SER A 115 9.50 5.20 2.29
CA SER A 115 8.60 6.07 1.53
C SER A 115 7.42 5.30 0.99
N TYR A 116 6.32 6.01 0.77
CA TYR A 116 5.11 5.48 0.16
C TYR A 116 5.06 5.86 -1.32
N PHE A 117 4.70 4.90 -2.16
CA PHE A 117 4.39 5.11 -3.57
C PHE A 117 2.95 4.69 -3.85
N GLY A 118 2.14 5.60 -4.40
CA GLY A 118 0.70 5.39 -4.65
C GLY A 118 0.38 4.35 -5.73
N GLY A 119 1.35 4.04 -6.60
CA GLY A 119 1.17 3.11 -7.71
C GLY A 119 0.99 3.78 -9.08
N TRP A 120 1.09 5.11 -9.13
CA TRP A 120 1.16 5.93 -10.34
C TRP A 120 1.95 7.20 -10.06
N GLU A 121 2.18 8.01 -11.08
CA GLU A 121 2.97 9.24 -11.01
C GLU A 121 2.30 10.28 -10.08
N GLU A 122 3.11 10.88 -9.21
CA GLU A 122 2.65 11.92 -8.29
C GLU A 122 2.33 13.22 -9.04
N GLY A 123 1.29 13.93 -8.61
CA GLY A 123 0.84 15.17 -9.27
C GLY A 123 -0.01 14.95 -10.53
N VAL A 124 -0.22 13.70 -10.97
CA VAL A 124 -1.10 13.37 -12.10
C VAL A 124 -2.30 12.55 -11.62
N SER A 125 -3.51 12.93 -12.03
CA SER A 125 -4.72 12.17 -11.71
C SER A 125 -4.65 10.75 -12.30
N LEU A 126 -5.21 9.76 -11.59
CA LEU A 126 -5.19 8.39 -12.14
C LEU A 126 -6.00 8.31 -13.43
N ALA A 127 -7.07 9.08 -13.57
CA ALA A 127 -7.86 9.14 -14.80
C ALA A 127 -7.03 9.54 -16.03
N GLU A 128 -6.11 10.50 -15.88
CA GLU A 128 -5.20 10.91 -16.95
C GLU A 128 -4.19 9.81 -17.27
N ILE A 129 -3.60 9.17 -16.25
CA ILE A 129 -2.67 8.05 -16.44
C ILE A 129 -3.35 6.87 -17.15
N LEU A 130 -4.61 6.56 -16.82
CA LEU A 130 -5.37 5.48 -17.48
C LEU A 130 -5.63 5.79 -18.96
N ARG A 131 -5.92 7.06 -19.30
CA ARG A 131 -6.07 7.50 -20.70
C ARG A 131 -4.75 7.38 -21.46
N GLN A 132 -3.66 7.88 -20.91
CA GLN A 132 -2.33 7.82 -21.53
C GLN A 132 -1.86 6.38 -21.75
N ASN A 133 -2.15 5.50 -20.78
CA ASN A 133 -1.78 4.09 -20.85
C ASN A 133 -2.77 3.21 -21.63
N PHE A 134 -3.84 3.75 -22.20
CA PHE A 134 -4.90 2.96 -22.85
C PHE A 134 -4.35 1.91 -23.84
N ALA A 135 -3.53 2.35 -24.80
CA ALA A 135 -2.96 1.46 -25.82
C ALA A 135 -2.00 0.42 -25.20
N ARG A 136 -1.17 0.85 -24.24
CA ARG A 136 -0.20 0.01 -23.55
C ARG A 136 -0.88 -1.06 -22.69
N ASP A 137 -1.84 -0.66 -21.87
CA ASP A 137 -2.63 -1.56 -21.02
C ASP A 137 -3.42 -2.56 -21.87
N GLY A 138 -3.89 -2.11 -23.04
CA GLY A 138 -4.49 -2.94 -24.07
C GLY A 138 -3.57 -4.08 -24.53
N GLN A 139 -2.33 -3.76 -24.88
CA GLN A 139 -1.33 -4.75 -25.29
C GLN A 139 -0.92 -5.68 -24.14
N LEU A 140 -0.81 -5.16 -22.92
CA LEU A 140 -0.46 -5.94 -21.74
C LEU A 140 -1.59 -6.85 -21.25
N GLY A 141 -2.84 -6.56 -21.63
CA GLY A 141 -4.02 -7.24 -21.09
C GLY A 141 -4.28 -6.95 -19.62
N HIS A 142 -3.64 -5.93 -19.04
CA HIS A 142 -3.85 -5.54 -17.64
C HIS A 142 -3.52 -4.07 -17.41
N THR A 143 -4.15 -3.51 -16.37
CA THR A 143 -3.93 -2.14 -15.93
C THR A 143 -2.52 -1.99 -15.33
N SER A 144 -1.71 -1.10 -15.91
CA SER A 144 -0.31 -0.89 -15.51
C SER A 144 -0.15 0.04 -14.30
N ALA A 145 -1.09 0.94 -14.05
CA ALA A 145 -1.04 1.96 -12.98
C ALA A 145 -2.29 1.95 -12.09
N GLY A 146 -2.13 2.22 -10.79
CA GLY A 146 -3.25 2.28 -9.85
C GLY A 146 -2.92 1.71 -8.46
N PRO A 147 -3.92 1.63 -7.56
CA PRO A 147 -3.70 1.35 -6.14
C PRO A 147 -3.21 -0.08 -5.86
N HIS A 148 -3.33 -0.99 -6.84
CA HIS A 148 -2.75 -2.34 -6.81
C HIS A 148 -1.24 -2.37 -7.05
N ARG A 149 -0.67 -1.27 -7.57
CA ARG A 149 0.78 -1.07 -7.77
C ARG A 149 1.44 -0.29 -6.64
N ALA A 150 0.66 0.16 -5.66
CA ALA A 150 1.16 0.86 -4.49
C ALA A 150 2.17 0.01 -3.72
N ASP A 151 3.17 0.66 -3.13
CA ASP A 151 4.27 -0.01 -2.43
C ASP A 151 4.86 0.88 -1.33
N LEU A 152 5.39 0.25 -0.28
CA LEU A 152 6.29 0.91 0.67
C LEU A 152 7.73 0.61 0.24
N LYS A 153 8.56 1.64 0.08
CA LYS A 153 9.96 1.48 -0.29
C LYS A 153 10.82 1.55 0.96
N LEU A 154 11.38 0.41 1.36
CA LEU A 154 12.26 0.27 2.51
C LEU A 154 13.71 0.33 2.01
N ARG A 155 14.43 1.42 2.30
CA ARG A 155 15.76 1.66 1.74
C ARG A 155 16.78 2.10 2.78
N LEU A 156 18.04 1.76 2.53
CA LEU A 156 19.19 2.36 3.20
C LEU A 156 20.02 3.06 2.12
N GLY A 157 19.94 4.39 2.10
CA GLY A 157 20.42 5.20 0.97
C GLY A 157 19.69 4.82 -0.33
N LYS A 158 20.45 4.37 -1.33
CA LYS A 158 19.89 3.95 -2.64
C LYS A 158 19.55 2.46 -2.71
N MET A 159 19.98 1.65 -1.74
CA MET A 159 19.80 0.20 -1.79
C MET A 159 18.55 -0.25 -1.00
N PRO A 160 17.87 -1.33 -1.42
CA PRO A 160 16.82 -1.95 -0.61
C PRO A 160 17.36 -2.37 0.77
N ALA A 161 16.60 -2.07 1.83
CA ALA A 161 17.02 -2.39 3.20
C ALA A 161 17.24 -3.91 3.40
N ALA A 162 16.46 -4.74 2.71
CA ALA A 162 16.61 -6.19 2.72
C ALA A 162 17.98 -6.68 2.21
N GLU A 163 18.65 -5.95 1.33
CA GLU A 163 19.94 -6.35 0.77
C GLU A 163 21.12 -5.92 1.65
N VAL A 164 20.93 -4.86 2.46
CA VAL A 164 22.00 -4.25 3.26
C VAL A 164 22.00 -4.75 4.70
N LEU A 165 20.82 -4.88 5.30
CA LEU A 165 20.69 -5.25 6.70
C LEU A 165 21.06 -6.73 6.91
N SER A 166 21.81 -7.03 7.97
CA SER A 166 22.03 -8.40 8.42
C SER A 166 20.71 -9.06 8.87
N ARG A 167 20.66 -10.40 8.90
CA ARG A 167 19.45 -11.14 9.34
C ARG A 167 18.93 -10.70 10.72
N GLY A 168 19.82 -10.35 11.64
CA GLY A 168 19.45 -9.83 12.96
C GLY A 168 18.81 -8.45 12.88
N GLN A 169 19.41 -7.54 12.11
CA GLN A 169 18.87 -6.19 11.89
C GLN A 169 17.55 -6.21 11.13
N GLN A 170 17.40 -7.09 10.15
CA GLN A 170 16.15 -7.28 9.42
C GLN A 170 15.01 -7.70 10.35
N LYS A 171 15.25 -8.66 11.25
CA LYS A 171 14.27 -9.07 12.27
C LYS A 171 13.91 -7.90 13.20
N LEU A 172 14.93 -7.19 13.69
CA LEU A 172 14.74 -6.03 14.55
C LEU A 172 13.91 -4.94 13.87
N PHE A 173 14.18 -4.69 12.58
CA PHE A 173 13.45 -3.70 11.79
C PHE A 173 12.00 -4.10 11.58
N VAL A 174 11.73 -5.37 11.23
CA VAL A 174 10.37 -5.89 11.09
C VAL A 174 9.60 -5.77 12.42
N CYS A 175 10.23 -6.07 13.56
CA CYS A 175 9.64 -5.85 14.87
C CYS A 175 9.32 -4.37 15.11
N ALA A 176 10.24 -3.46 14.77
CA ALA A 176 10.00 -2.01 14.89
C ALA A 176 8.82 -1.54 14.03
N LEU A 177 8.68 -2.05 12.79
CA LEU A 177 7.53 -1.75 11.93
C LEU A 177 6.20 -2.16 12.57
N ARG A 178 6.14 -3.36 13.16
CA ARG A 178 4.93 -3.87 13.82
C ARG A 178 4.61 -3.09 15.10
N ILE A 179 5.61 -2.84 15.94
CA ILE A 179 5.44 -2.03 17.16
C ILE A 179 4.95 -0.63 16.80
N CYS A 180 5.55 0.00 15.79
CA CYS A 180 5.10 1.31 15.31
C CYS A 180 3.65 1.28 14.83
N ALA A 181 3.27 0.28 14.03
CA ALA A 181 1.89 0.13 13.57
C ALA A 181 0.90 -0.05 14.76
N GLY A 182 1.29 -0.77 15.81
CA GLY A 182 0.52 -0.86 17.06
C GLY A 182 0.38 0.49 17.78
N ARG A 183 1.48 1.27 17.88
CA ARG A 183 1.45 2.63 18.48
C ARG A 183 0.52 3.57 17.71
N VAL A 184 0.64 3.59 16.38
CA VAL A 184 -0.21 4.41 15.50
C VAL A 184 -1.67 4.00 15.62
N PHE A 185 -1.96 2.69 15.64
CA PHE A 185 -3.31 2.18 15.85
C PHE A 185 -3.89 2.65 17.19
N LYS A 186 -3.14 2.52 18.29
CA LYS A 186 -3.55 2.99 19.62
C LYS A 186 -3.77 4.49 19.65
N GLN A 187 -2.89 5.27 19.02
CA GLN A 187 -3.00 6.73 18.95
C GLN A 187 -4.27 7.18 18.21
N LEU A 188 -4.62 6.51 17.12
CA LEU A 188 -5.77 6.89 16.29
C LEU A 188 -7.11 6.37 16.82
N THR A 189 -7.11 5.25 17.56
CA THR A 189 -8.36 4.60 18.01
C THR A 189 -8.61 4.67 19.51
N GLY A 190 -7.58 4.97 20.31
CA GLY A 190 -7.65 4.93 21.77
C GLY A 190 -7.74 3.52 22.36
N ASN A 191 -7.67 2.47 21.53
CA ASN A 191 -7.77 1.07 21.95
C ASN A 191 -6.39 0.43 22.08
N ASP A 192 -6.25 -0.47 23.06
CA ASP A 192 -5.06 -1.30 23.29
C ASP A 192 -5.04 -2.57 22.42
#